data_AF-A0A924TEE6-F1
#
_entry.id   AF-A0A924TEE6-F1
#
_cell.length_a   1.000
_cell.length_b   1.000
_cell.length_c   1.000
_cell.angle_alpha   90.00
_cell.angle_beta   90.00
_cell.angle_gamma   90.00
#
_symmetry.space_group_name_H-M   'P 1'
#
loop_
_entity.id
_entity.type
_entity.pdbx_description
1 polymer ?
#
loop_
_entity_poly.entity_id
_entity_poly.type
_entity_poly.pdbx_seq_one_letter_code
_entity_poly.pdbx_strand_id
1 'polypeptide(L)'
;MTTAHAPANVDMSQLPVWTVAALQDDLLTATNDLDRLQGLLTHACETLIERFSGAAGHINLLIQAKPPEAVGCVRLSGAIDHLGGAMTALQFQDMASQLIHHTHTRLRHCADQLGVLSFGSEDGDEAPIVAAPLRPNPVTQSEMDAGSVELF
;
A
#
# COMPACT_ATOMS: atom_id res chain seq x y z
N MET A 1 -6.17 -14.40 42.84
CA MET A 1 -5.03 -15.10 42.24
C MET A 1 -5.42 -15.42 40.81
N THR A 2 -4.98 -14.60 39.86
CA THR A 2 -5.35 -14.69 38.44
C THR A 2 -4.24 -15.46 37.73
N THR A 3 -4.53 -16.67 37.26
CA THR A 3 -3.57 -17.49 36.51
C THR A 3 -3.39 -16.91 35.10
N ALA A 4 -2.19 -16.40 34.83
CA ALA A 4 -1.77 -16.02 33.49
C ALA A 4 -1.74 -17.26 32.58
N HIS A 5 -2.55 -17.25 31.52
CA HIS A 5 -2.49 -18.27 30.47
C HIS A 5 -1.24 -18.01 29.63
N ALA A 6 -0.19 -18.77 29.87
CA ALA A 6 1.01 -18.74 29.03
C ALA A 6 0.62 -19.20 27.60
N PRO A 7 1.07 -18.52 26.54
CA PRO A 7 0.80 -18.98 25.18
C PRO A 7 1.40 -20.38 25.02
N ALA A 8 0.58 -21.33 24.57
CA ALA A 8 1.05 -22.67 24.22
C ALA A 8 2.14 -22.52 23.16
N ASN A 9 3.37 -22.91 23.50
CA ASN A 9 4.49 -22.90 22.59
C ASN A 9 4.25 -24.02 21.56
N VAL A 10 3.71 -23.66 20.40
CA VAL A 10 3.48 -24.62 19.31
C VAL A 10 4.85 -25.04 18.80
N ASP A 11 5.19 -26.30 19.02
CA ASP A 11 6.41 -26.89 18.50
C ASP A 11 6.25 -27.08 16.98
N MET A 12 6.80 -26.13 16.21
CA MET A 12 6.76 -26.14 14.75
C MET A 12 7.43 -27.37 14.13
N SER A 13 8.21 -28.15 14.90
CA SER A 13 8.81 -29.42 14.46
C SER A 13 7.78 -30.54 14.23
N GLN A 14 6.51 -30.33 14.61
CA GLN A 14 5.43 -31.31 14.42
C GLN A 14 4.51 -31.02 13.22
N LEU A 15 4.69 -29.89 12.52
CA LEU A 15 3.88 -29.59 11.34
C LEU A 15 4.35 -30.44 10.15
N PRO A 16 3.44 -31.14 9.44
CA PRO A 16 3.81 -31.87 8.24
C PRO A 16 4.38 -30.93 7.17
N VAL A 17 5.47 -31.31 6.52
CA VAL A 17 6.15 -30.52 5.47
C VAL A 17 5.19 -30.04 4.38
N TRP A 18 4.24 -30.89 3.97
CA TRP A 18 3.24 -30.52 2.96
C TRP A 18 2.31 -29.38 3.44
N THR A 19 2.03 -29.28 4.74
CA THR A 19 1.23 -28.18 5.30
C THR A 19 2.03 -26.88 5.30
N VAL A 20 3.33 -26.96 5.61
CA VAL A 20 4.23 -25.80 5.60
C VAL A 20 4.45 -25.28 4.17
N ALA A 21 4.64 -26.19 3.21
CA ALA A 21 4.76 -25.86 1.79
C ALA A 21 3.47 -25.25 1.23
N ALA A 22 2.30 -25.76 1.59
CA ALA A 22 1.01 -25.17 1.18
C ALA A 22 0.86 -23.75 1.72
N LEU A 23 1.19 -23.52 3.00
CA LEU A 23 1.16 -22.18 3.59
C LEU A 23 2.16 -21.24 2.92
N GLN A 24 3.35 -21.73 2.58
CA GLN A 24 4.35 -20.95 1.84
C GLN A 24 3.81 -20.53 0.46
N ASP A 25 3.16 -21.45 -0.27
CA ASP A 25 2.58 -21.16 -1.58
C ASP A 25 1.43 -20.14 -1.50
N ASP A 26 0.56 -20.27 -0.49
CA ASP A 26 -0.51 -19.29 -0.21
C ASP A 26 0.07 -17.89 0.07
N LEU A 27 1.15 -17.80 0.85
CA LEU A 27 1.84 -16.53 1.12
C LEU A 27 2.49 -15.95 -0.13
N LEU A 28 3.11 -16.77 -0.98
CA LEU A 28 3.69 -16.32 -2.24
C LEU A 28 2.61 -15.81 -3.21
N THR A 29 1.48 -16.52 -3.29
CA THR A 29 0.31 -16.07 -4.05
C THR A 29 -0.19 -14.73 -3.55
N ALA A 30 -0.34 -14.56 -2.24
CA ALA A 30 -0.73 -13.28 -1.64
C ALA A 30 0.29 -12.16 -1.93
N THR A 31 1.60 -12.43 -1.95
CA THR A 31 2.60 -11.43 -2.34
C THR A 31 2.46 -11.00 -3.80
N ASN A 32 2.24 -11.93 -4.73
CA ASN A 32 2.02 -11.62 -6.14
C ASN A 32 0.74 -10.80 -6.35
N ASP A 33 -0.33 -11.11 -5.61
CA ASP A 33 -1.58 -10.34 -5.65
C ASP A 33 -1.40 -8.92 -5.11
N LEU A 34 -0.58 -8.73 -4.06
CA LEU A 34 -0.23 -7.39 -3.55
C LEU A 34 0.57 -6.57 -4.56
N ASP A 35 1.52 -7.17 -5.28
CA ASP A 35 2.26 -6.50 -6.37
C ASP A 35 1.31 -6.08 -7.50
N ARG A 36 0.37 -6.95 -7.87
CA ARG A 36 -0.64 -6.63 -8.87
C ARG A 36 -1.58 -5.52 -8.40
N LEU A 37 -2.02 -5.57 -7.14
CA LEU A 37 -2.87 -4.55 -6.54
C LEU A 37 -2.16 -3.19 -6.51
N GLN A 38 -0.88 -3.17 -6.11
CA GLN A 38 -0.04 -1.98 -6.12
C GLN A 38 -0.01 -1.35 -7.53
N GLY A 39 0.25 -2.15 -8.56
CA GLY A 39 0.26 -1.68 -9.95
C GLY A 39 -1.09 -1.14 -10.42
N LEU A 40 -2.20 -1.82 -10.11
CA LEU A 40 -3.55 -1.37 -10.46
C LEU A 40 -3.91 -0.04 -9.78
N LEU A 41 -3.56 0.12 -8.51
CA LEU A 41 -3.82 1.35 -7.75
C LEU A 41 -2.99 2.52 -8.26
N THR A 42 -1.69 2.31 -8.51
CA THR A 42 -0.82 3.34 -9.10
C THR A 42 -1.39 3.82 -10.43
N HIS A 43 -1.71 2.90 -11.35
CA HIS A 43 -2.26 3.26 -12.66
C HIS A 43 -3.61 4.00 -12.57
N ALA A 44 -4.51 3.53 -11.69
CA ALA A 44 -5.79 4.20 -11.46
C ALA A 44 -5.61 5.62 -10.92
N CYS A 45 -4.65 5.84 -10.02
CA CYS A 45 -4.38 7.15 -9.44
C CYS A 45 -3.72 8.10 -10.43
N GLU A 46 -2.74 7.63 -11.23
CA GLU A 46 -2.17 8.40 -12.36
C GLU A 46 -3.29 8.86 -13.32
N THR A 47 -4.18 7.94 -13.70
CA THR A 47 -5.33 8.23 -14.56
C THR A 47 -6.26 9.28 -13.94
N LEU A 48 -6.49 9.24 -12.63
CA LEU A 48 -7.32 10.22 -11.93
C LEU A 48 -6.65 11.60 -11.91
N ILE A 49 -5.35 11.67 -11.62
CA ILE A 49 -4.58 12.93 -11.63
C ILE A 49 -4.63 13.57 -13.03
N GLU A 50 -4.38 12.79 -14.08
CA GLU A 50 -4.45 13.27 -15.46
C GLU A 50 -5.84 13.80 -15.81
N ARG A 51 -6.90 13.06 -15.47
CA ARG A 51 -8.29 13.47 -15.75
C ARG A 51 -8.68 14.72 -15.00
N PHE A 52 -8.31 14.86 -13.73
CA PHE A 52 -8.60 16.05 -12.94
C PHE A 52 -7.81 17.27 -13.43
N SER A 53 -6.53 17.08 -13.79
CA SER A 53 -5.70 18.14 -14.38
C SER A 53 -6.26 18.61 -15.72
N GLY A 54 -6.67 17.67 -16.58
CA GLY A 54 -7.32 17.98 -17.86
C GLY A 54 -8.66 18.72 -17.69
N ALA A 55 -9.49 18.30 -16.73
CA ALA A 55 -10.74 18.98 -16.39
C ALA A 55 -10.49 20.42 -15.89
N ALA A 56 -9.50 20.63 -15.03
CA ALA A 56 -9.11 21.95 -14.54
C ALA A 56 -8.61 22.84 -15.69
N GLY A 57 -7.83 22.29 -16.63
CA GLY A 57 -7.38 22.97 -17.84
C GLY A 57 -8.54 23.45 -18.72
N HIS A 58 -9.52 22.58 -19.02
CA HIS A 58 -10.71 22.95 -19.78
C HIS A 58 -11.52 24.05 -19.09
N ILE A 59 -11.68 23.96 -17.77
CA ILE A 59 -12.35 25.00 -16.99
C ILE A 59 -11.61 26.33 -17.11
N ASN A 60 -10.28 26.35 -16.97
CA ASN A 60 -9.50 27.58 -17.11
C ASN A 60 -9.62 28.21 -18.50
N LEU A 61 -9.68 27.41 -19.57
CA LEU A 61 -9.94 27.92 -20.92
C LEU A 61 -11.32 28.59 -21.04
N LEU A 62 -12.35 28.03 -20.40
CA LEU A 62 -13.69 28.62 -20.37
C LEU A 62 -13.73 29.95 -19.60
N ILE A 63 -12.96 30.09 -18.51
CA ILE A 63 -12.83 31.37 -17.78
C ILE A 63 -12.22 32.44 -18.71
N GLN A 64 -11.16 32.08 -19.43
CA GLN A 64 -10.43 32.99 -20.30
C GLN A 64 -11.23 33.40 -21.55
N ALA A 65 -12.12 32.53 -22.05
CA ALA A 65 -12.93 32.76 -23.25
C ALA A 65 -14.09 33.76 -23.09
N LYS A 66 -14.15 34.51 -21.98
CA LYS A 66 -15.20 35.45 -21.55
C LYS A 66 -16.37 34.71 -20.84
N PRO A 67 -16.55 34.91 -19.52
CA PRO A 67 -17.43 34.06 -18.72
C PRO A 67 -18.92 34.31 -19.04
N PRO A 68 -19.79 33.30 -18.93
CA PRO A 68 -21.23 33.52 -18.80
C PRO A 68 -21.53 34.21 -17.46
N GLU A 69 -22.77 34.70 -17.29
CA GLU A 69 -23.32 35.43 -16.12
C GLU A 69 -22.76 34.99 -14.75
N ALA A 70 -22.80 35.86 -13.73
CA ALA A 70 -22.18 35.67 -12.41
C ALA A 70 -22.34 34.26 -11.77
N VAL A 71 -23.47 33.57 -12.00
CA VAL A 71 -23.73 32.19 -11.56
C VAL A 71 -22.78 31.16 -12.21
N GLY A 72 -22.42 31.35 -13.48
CA GLY A 72 -21.44 30.52 -14.19
C GLY A 72 -20.03 30.64 -13.61
N CYS A 73 -19.65 31.84 -13.16
CA CYS A 73 -18.34 32.09 -12.55
C CYS A 73 -18.18 31.37 -11.20
N VAL A 74 -19.21 31.44 -10.33
CA VAL A 74 -19.21 30.74 -9.02
C VAL A 74 -19.17 29.22 -9.20
N ARG A 75 -19.96 28.68 -10.15
CA ARG A 75 -19.96 27.23 -10.45
C ARG A 75 -18.62 26.73 -10.96
N LEU A 76 -17.93 27.54 -11.76
CA LEU A 76 -16.60 27.20 -12.27
C LEU A 76 -15.54 27.23 -11.18
N SER A 77 -15.54 28.25 -10.32
CA SER A 77 -14.65 28.32 -9.16
C SER A 77 -14.82 27.11 -8.26
N GLY A 78 -16.07 26.76 -7.92
CA GLY A 78 -16.35 25.58 -7.11
C GLY A 78 -15.89 24.27 -7.78
N ALA A 79 -15.93 24.16 -9.11
CA ALA A 79 -15.41 23.00 -9.81
C ALA A 79 -13.87 22.89 -9.70
N ILE A 80 -13.14 24.02 -9.79
CA ILE A 80 -11.68 24.03 -9.58
C ILE A 80 -11.34 23.60 -8.16
N ASP A 81 -12.07 24.10 -7.16
CA ASP A 81 -11.83 23.75 -5.75
C ASP A 81 -12.04 22.25 -5.48
N HIS A 82 -13.10 21.64 -6.04
CA HIS A 82 -13.33 20.20 -5.94
C HIS A 82 -12.23 19.38 -6.65
N LEU A 83 -11.70 19.86 -7.78
CA LEU A 83 -10.58 19.21 -8.47
C LEU A 83 -9.29 19.28 -7.64
N GLY A 84 -9.01 20.44 -7.03
CA GLY A 84 -7.89 20.59 -6.10
C GLY A 84 -8.02 19.67 -4.89
N GLY A 85 -9.20 19.62 -4.27
CA GLY A 85 -9.48 18.73 -3.15
C GLY A 85 -9.37 17.24 -3.51
N ALA A 86 -9.77 16.85 -4.73
CA ALA A 86 -9.60 15.48 -5.21
C ALA A 86 -8.13 15.12 -5.43
N MET A 87 -7.31 16.04 -5.93
CA MET A 87 -5.85 15.86 -6.03
C MET A 87 -5.19 15.71 -4.65
N THR A 88 -5.60 16.51 -3.66
CA THR A 88 -5.15 16.35 -2.27
C THR A 88 -5.59 15.01 -1.69
N ALA A 89 -6.82 14.57 -1.96
CA ALA A 89 -7.30 13.26 -1.51
C ALA A 89 -6.53 12.08 -2.16
N LEU A 90 -5.99 12.26 -3.37
CA LEU A 90 -5.13 11.27 -4.00
C LEU A 90 -3.77 11.14 -3.28
N GLN A 91 -3.38 12.04 -2.38
CA GLN A 91 -2.18 11.88 -1.55
C GLN A 91 -2.29 10.70 -0.57
N PHE A 92 -3.52 10.24 -0.25
CA PHE A 92 -3.71 9.00 0.50
C PHE A 92 -3.25 7.74 -0.28
N GLN A 93 -3.02 7.84 -1.60
CA GLN A 93 -2.46 6.75 -2.40
C GLN A 93 -1.01 6.43 -2.01
N ASP A 94 -0.21 7.43 -1.65
CA ASP A 94 1.18 7.17 -1.22
C ASP A 94 1.18 6.34 0.08
N MET A 95 0.32 6.69 1.04
CA MET A 95 0.14 5.92 2.27
C MET A 95 -0.38 4.50 2.01
N ALA A 96 -1.35 4.35 1.10
CA ALA A 96 -1.83 3.02 0.71
C ALA A 96 -0.71 2.17 0.08
N SER A 97 0.14 2.79 -0.72
CA SER A 97 1.30 2.14 -1.35
C SER A 97 2.33 1.71 -0.30
N GLN A 98 2.61 2.55 0.69
CA GLN A 98 3.49 2.19 1.81
C GLN A 98 2.95 1.01 2.62
N LEU A 99 1.64 0.97 2.89
CA LEU A 99 1.00 -0.15 3.60
C LEU A 99 1.03 -1.45 2.79
N ILE A 100 0.78 -1.38 1.49
CA ILE A 100 0.84 -2.54 0.59
C ILE A 100 2.28 -3.07 0.51
N HIS A 101 3.26 -2.20 0.29
CA HIS A 101 4.67 -2.57 0.23
C HIS A 101 5.17 -3.19 1.55
N HIS A 102 4.77 -2.61 2.69
CA HIS A 102 5.09 -3.16 4.00
C HIS A 102 4.47 -4.56 4.20
N THR A 103 3.19 -4.72 3.85
CA THR A 103 2.49 -6.00 3.94
C THR A 103 3.15 -7.05 3.05
N HIS A 104 3.46 -6.68 1.80
CA HIS A 104 4.19 -7.51 0.85
C HIS A 104 5.51 -8.02 1.46
N THR A 105 6.33 -7.10 1.99
CA THR A 105 7.65 -7.44 2.56
C THR A 105 7.52 -8.38 3.76
N ARG A 106 6.51 -8.18 4.60
CA ARG A 106 6.24 -9.09 5.74
C ARG A 106 5.81 -10.47 5.30
N LEU A 107 4.86 -10.57 4.36
CA LEU A 107 4.41 -11.87 3.86
C LEU A 107 5.56 -12.60 3.14
N ARG A 108 6.39 -11.87 2.39
CA ARG A 108 7.55 -12.44 1.71
C ARG A 108 8.59 -12.97 2.69
N HIS A 109 8.91 -12.20 3.73
CA HIS A 109 9.79 -12.66 4.82
C HIS A 109 9.27 -13.95 5.46
N CYS A 110 7.96 -14.04 5.74
CA CYS A 110 7.36 -15.26 6.28
C CYS A 110 7.47 -16.43 5.29
N ALA A 111 7.18 -16.22 4.00
CA ALA A 111 7.28 -17.26 2.99
C ALA A 111 8.72 -17.79 2.85
N ASP A 112 9.72 -16.91 2.85
CA ASP A 112 11.13 -17.30 2.77
C ASP A 112 11.55 -18.12 4.00
N GLN A 113 11.13 -17.72 5.21
CA GLN A 113 11.38 -18.49 6.44
C GLN A 113 10.76 -19.89 6.41
N LEU A 114 9.50 -20.00 5.95
CA LEU A 114 8.83 -21.30 5.83
C LEU A 114 9.53 -22.21 4.80
N GLY A 115 10.08 -21.63 3.73
CA GLY A 115 10.87 -22.37 2.74
C GLY A 115 12.13 -22.98 3.36
N VAL A 116 12.90 -22.17 4.09
CA VAL A 116 14.11 -22.64 4.79
C VAL A 116 13.78 -23.72 5.81
N LEU A 117 12.69 -23.57 6.57
CA LEU A 117 12.25 -24.56 7.55
C LEU A 117 11.77 -25.88 6.93
N SER A 118 11.16 -25.84 5.74
CA SER A 118 10.55 -27.01 5.09
C SER A 118 11.56 -27.86 4.32
N PHE A 119 12.47 -27.21 3.61
CA PHE A 119 13.36 -27.87 2.66
C PHE A 119 14.80 -27.92 3.16
N GLY A 120 15.16 -27.17 4.21
CA GLY A 120 16.54 -27.08 4.66
C GLY A 120 17.46 -26.40 3.63
N SER A 121 18.63 -25.94 4.08
CA SER A 121 19.69 -25.49 3.19
C SER A 121 20.51 -26.69 2.71
N GLU A 122 19.93 -27.53 1.84
CA GLU A 122 20.52 -28.84 1.52
C GLU A 122 21.89 -28.78 0.81
N ASP A 123 22.30 -27.64 0.25
CA ASP A 123 23.53 -27.52 -0.55
C ASP A 123 24.51 -26.40 -0.12
N GLY A 124 24.37 -25.85 1.10
CA GLY A 124 25.26 -24.79 1.59
C GLY A 124 25.09 -23.43 0.91
N ASP A 125 24.11 -23.32 0.00
CA ASP A 125 23.63 -22.07 -0.57
C ASP A 125 22.32 -21.71 0.18
N GLU A 126 22.44 -20.93 1.25
CA GLU A 126 21.27 -20.41 1.96
C GLU A 126 20.53 -19.44 1.03
N ALA A 127 19.31 -19.81 0.64
CA ALA A 127 18.44 -18.90 -0.11
C ALA A 127 18.29 -17.59 0.70
N PRO A 128 18.52 -16.42 0.08
CA PRO A 128 18.47 -15.16 0.80
C PRO A 128 17.05 -14.90 1.30
N ILE A 129 16.90 -14.78 2.62
CA ILE A 129 15.64 -14.40 3.27
C ILE A 129 15.48 -12.88 3.17
N VAL A 130 14.37 -12.40 2.61
CA VAL A 130 14.03 -10.97 2.63
C VAL A 130 13.98 -10.49 4.08
N ALA A 131 14.67 -9.41 4.42
CA ALA A 131 14.66 -8.88 5.78
C ALA A 131 13.25 -8.40 6.18
N ALA A 132 12.82 -8.73 7.40
CA ALA A 132 11.58 -8.19 7.94
C ALA A 132 11.64 -6.67 8.04
N PRO A 133 10.55 -5.94 7.79
CA PRO A 133 10.50 -4.51 8.05
C PRO A 133 10.81 -4.19 9.50
N LEU A 134 11.68 -3.20 9.73
CA LEU A 134 12.18 -2.85 11.06
C LEU A 134 11.11 -2.21 11.96
N ARG A 135 10.12 -1.54 11.38
CA ARG A 135 9.03 -0.89 12.12
C ARG A 135 7.76 -1.74 12.05
N PRO A 136 7.05 -1.94 13.17
CA PRO A 136 5.83 -2.75 13.21
C PRO A 136 4.63 -2.09 12.52
N ASN A 137 4.65 -0.76 12.35
CA ASN A 137 3.65 -0.01 11.60
C ASN A 137 4.36 1.01 10.69
N PRO A 138 4.16 0.97 9.37
CA PRO A 138 4.80 1.90 8.43
C PRO A 138 4.18 3.31 8.46
N VAL A 139 2.96 3.50 8.99
CA VAL A 139 2.27 4.80 8.99
C VAL A 139 1.86 5.21 10.40
N THR A 140 2.31 6.38 10.88
CA THR A 140 1.88 6.95 12.17
C THR A 140 1.06 8.23 11.99
N GLN A 141 -0.05 8.37 12.72
CA GLN A 141 -0.97 9.53 12.64
C GLN A 141 -0.31 10.90 12.92
N SER A 142 0.87 10.95 13.54
CA SER A 142 1.61 12.20 13.74
C SER A 142 2.05 12.87 12.43
N GLU A 143 2.03 12.14 11.30
CA GLU A 143 2.31 12.67 9.97
C GLU A 143 1.02 13.18 9.26
N MET A 144 -0.17 12.88 9.80
CA MET A 144 -1.46 13.22 9.19
C MET A 144 -1.91 14.67 9.45
N ASP A 145 -1.40 15.35 10.48
CA ASP A 145 -1.94 16.65 10.94
C ASP A 145 -1.11 17.87 10.47
N ALA A 146 0.10 17.65 9.93
CA ALA A 146 1.05 18.74 9.64
C ALA A 146 1.13 19.17 8.17
N GLY A 147 0.47 18.47 7.23
CA GLY A 147 0.57 18.81 5.79
C GLY A 147 2.00 18.80 5.22
N SER A 148 2.93 18.14 5.91
CA SER A 148 4.36 18.13 5.62
C SER A 148 4.85 16.69 5.64
N VAL A 149 5.01 16.11 4.45
CA VAL A 149 5.64 14.81 4.25
C VAL A 149 7.15 15.04 4.15
N GLU A 150 7.92 14.66 5.18
CA GLU A 150 9.34 14.41 4.98
C GLU A 150 9.50 13.06 4.28
N LEU A 151 9.81 13.12 2.99
CA LEU A 151 10.23 11.96 2.20
C LEU A 151 11.61 11.52 2.70
N PHE A 152 11.70 10.30 3.24
CA PHE A 152 12.97 9.60 3.44
C PHE A 152 13.35 8.81 2.18
#